data_AF-A0A6A5VQ37-F1
#
_entry.id   AF-A0A6A5VQ37-F1
#
_cell.length_a   1.000
_cell.length_b   1.000
_cell.length_c   1.000
_cell.angle_alpha   90.00
_cell.angle_beta   90.00
_cell.angle_gamma   90.00
#
_symmetry.space_group_name_H-M   'P 1'
#
loop_
_entity.id
_entity.type
_entity.pdbx_description
1 polymer ?
#
loop_
_entity_poly.entity_id
_entity_poly.type
_entity_poly.pdbx_seq_one_letter_code
_entity_poly.pdbx_strand_id
1 'polypeptide(L)'
;PLDVVLFAPLAAEYSRELDRRLQRSQGLATSKKDSFFEVFWEAWSSTMKPELILKRFQATGVWPMDAQVVLIRFSNYTLRQGKALKLR
;
A
#
# COMPACT_ATOMS: atom_id res chain seq x y z
N PRO A 1 6.94 11.22 4.46
CA PRO A 1 5.49 10.98 4.30
C PRO A 1 5.13 10.48 2.89
N LEU A 2 5.61 11.13 1.83
CA LEU A 2 5.31 10.74 0.43
C LEU A 2 5.71 9.30 0.09
N ASP A 3 6.88 8.85 0.55
CA ASP A 3 7.35 7.49 0.28
C ASP A 3 6.38 6.43 0.83
N VAL A 4 5.98 6.55 2.10
CA VAL A 4 5.04 5.63 2.74
C VAL A 4 3.60 5.77 2.22
N VAL A 5 3.18 6.99 1.85
CA VAL A 5 1.79 7.30 1.47
C VAL A 5 1.53 7.06 -0.02
N LEU A 6 2.49 7.34 -0.89
CA LEU A 6 2.32 7.30 -2.34
C LEU A 6 3.16 6.22 -2.99
N PHE A 7 4.47 6.17 -2.71
CA PHE A 7 5.39 5.31 -3.44
C PHE A 7 5.36 3.86 -2.99
N ALA A 8 5.25 3.58 -1.69
CA ALA A 8 5.12 2.22 -1.18
C ALA A 8 3.88 1.49 -1.74
N PRO A 9 2.67 2.06 -1.70
CA PRO A 9 1.50 1.41 -2.32
C PRO A 9 1.58 1.37 -3.85
N LEU A 10 2.19 2.36 -4.50
CA LEU A 10 2.44 2.30 -5.95
C LEU A 10 3.37 1.13 -6.30
N ALA A 11 4.46 0.94 -5.56
CA ALA A 11 5.41 -0.14 -5.75
C ALA A 11 4.77 -1.51 -5.48
N ALA A 12 3.94 -1.61 -4.44
CA ALA A 12 3.18 -2.83 -4.15
C ALA A 12 2.21 -3.19 -5.28
N GLU A 13 1.48 -2.20 -5.79
CA GLU A 13 0.54 -2.41 -6.88
C GLU A 13 1.25 -2.73 -8.21
N TYR A 14 2.37 -2.05 -8.49
CA TYR A 14 3.22 -2.38 -9.63
C TYR A 14 3.71 -3.82 -9.58
N SER A 15 4.18 -4.28 -8.42
CA SER A 15 4.62 -5.66 -8.23
C SER A 15 3.46 -6.64 -8.48
N ARG A 16 2.25 -6.29 -8.02
CA ARG A 16 1.04 -7.09 -8.25
C ARG A 16 0.66 -7.18 -9.73
N GLU A 17 0.72 -6.08 -10.47
CA GLU A 17 0.44 -6.08 -11.91
C GLU A 17 1.53 -6.84 -12.70
N LEU A 18 2.78 -6.72 -12.27
CA LEU A 18 3.89 -7.50 -12.83
C LEU A 18 3.68 -9.00 -12.61
N ASP A 19 3.32 -9.42 -11.39
CA ASP A 19 3.01 -10.82 -11.07
C ASP A 19 1.85 -11.35 -11.90
N ARG A 20 0.77 -10.56 -12.06
CA ARG A 20 -0.36 -10.94 -12.91
C ARG A 20 0.04 -11.13 -14.35
N ARG A 21 0.88 -10.24 -14.90
CA ARG A 21 1.41 -10.37 -16.26
C ARG A 21 2.28 -11.61 -16.39
N LEU A 22 3.14 -11.87 -15.42
CA LEU A 22 3.98 -13.05 -15.37
C LEU A 22 3.13 -14.33 -15.37
N GLN A 23 2.11 -14.39 -14.50
CA GLN A 23 1.16 -15.51 -14.42
C GLN A 23 0.41 -15.72 -15.74
N ARG A 24 -0.13 -14.65 -16.34
CA ARG A 24 -0.84 -14.72 -17.64
C ARG A 24 0.05 -15.23 -18.76
N SER A 25 1.33 -14.85 -18.74
CA SER A 25 2.31 -15.31 -19.72
C SER A 25 2.93 -16.68 -19.42
N GLN A 26 2.59 -17.28 -18.28
CA GLN A 26 3.21 -18.52 -17.77
C GLN A 26 4.75 -18.40 -17.64
N GLY A 27 5.27 -17.19 -17.43
CA GLY A 27 6.71 -16.95 -17.39
C GLY A 27 7.42 -16.95 -18.76
N LEU A 28 6.68 -17.11 -19.86
CA LEU A 28 7.24 -17.18 -21.20
C LEU A 28 7.39 -15.79 -21.87
N ALA A 29 6.69 -14.77 -21.35
CA ALA A 29 6.85 -13.42 -21.87
C ALA A 29 8.11 -12.77 -21.31
N THR A 30 9.00 -12.34 -22.20
CA THR A 30 10.16 -11.53 -21.83
C THR A 30 9.67 -10.18 -21.31
N SER A 31 10.05 -9.82 -20.09
CA SER A 31 9.87 -8.46 -19.57
C SER A 31 10.77 -7.53 -20.37
N LYS A 32 10.15 -6.72 -21.23
CA LYS A 32 10.83 -5.75 -22.08
C LYS A 32 10.67 -4.35 -21.50
N LYS A 33 11.61 -3.44 -21.80
CA LYS A 33 11.54 -2.05 -21.29
C LYS A 33 10.29 -1.31 -21.77
N ASP A 34 9.73 -1.68 -22.93
CA ASP A 34 8.48 -1.14 -23.47
C ASP A 34 7.26 -1.46 -22.56
N SER A 35 7.24 -2.64 -21.95
CA SER A 35 6.17 -3.11 -21.07
C SER A 35 6.12 -2.41 -19.71
N PHE A 36 7.19 -1.68 -19.36
CA PHE A 36 7.24 -0.92 -18.11
C PHE A 36 6.08 0.06 -18.01
N PHE A 37 5.81 0.83 -19.06
CA PHE A 37 4.82 1.90 -19.01
C PHE A 37 3.39 1.36 -18.84
N GLU A 38 3.07 0.23 -19.47
CA GLU A 38 1.76 -0.42 -19.32
C GLU A 38 1.50 -0.83 -17.87
N VAL A 39 2.44 -1.58 -17.28
CA VAL A 39 2.33 -2.05 -15.88
C VAL A 39 2.36 -0.87 -14.91
N PHE A 40 3.20 0.12 -15.19
CA PHE A 40 3.28 1.36 -14.41
C PHE A 40 1.96 2.15 -14.47
N TRP A 41 1.36 2.29 -15.64
CA TRP A 41 0.13 3.06 -15.83
C TRP A 41 -1.07 2.41 -15.14
N GLU A 42 -1.17 1.08 -15.20
CA GLU A 42 -2.20 0.32 -14.46
C GLU A 42 -2.04 0.52 -12.94
N ALA A 43 -0.81 0.40 -12.42
CA ALA A 43 -0.53 0.65 -11.01
C ALA A 43 -0.74 2.11 -10.60
N TRP A 44 -0.35 3.06 -11.45
CA TRP A 44 -0.52 4.49 -11.20
C TRP A 44 -1.99 4.89 -11.16
N SER A 45 -2.75 4.51 -12.19
CA SER A 45 -4.18 4.86 -12.30
C SER A 45 -5.05 4.23 -11.20
N SER A 46 -4.63 3.08 -10.65
CA SER A 46 -5.31 2.44 -9.52
C SER A 46 -4.94 3.04 -8.17
N THR A 47 -3.73 3.59 -8.00
CA THR A 47 -3.22 4.09 -6.69
C THR A 47 -3.24 5.60 -6.54
N MET A 48 -3.08 6.37 -7.61
CA MET A 48 -2.98 7.84 -7.61
C MET A 48 -4.35 8.50 -7.82
N LYS A 49 -5.31 8.12 -6.98
CA LYS A 49 -6.66 8.71 -6.97
C LYS A 49 -6.77 9.73 -5.84
N PRO A 50 -7.36 10.92 -6.06
CA PRO A 50 -7.44 11.97 -5.05
C PRO A 50 -7.98 11.48 -3.68
N GLU A 51 -9.02 10.66 -3.69
CA GLU A 51 -9.63 10.10 -2.50
C GLU A 51 -8.70 9.12 -1.74
N LEU A 52 -7.91 8.33 -2.48
CA LEU A 52 -6.94 7.41 -1.88
C LEU A 52 -5.75 8.17 -1.30
N ILE A 53 -5.28 9.18 -2.02
CA ILE A 53 -4.19 10.06 -1.57
C ILE A 53 -4.61 10.70 -0.24
N LEU A 54 -5.77 11.36 -0.19
CA LEU A 54 -6.28 12.02 1.01
C LEU A 54 -6.39 11.04 2.19
N LYS A 55 -6.99 9.87 1.96
CA LYS A 55 -7.15 8.84 2.99
C LYS A 55 -5.81 8.33 3.54
N ARG A 56 -4.78 8.25 2.70
CA ARG A 56 -3.45 7.78 3.14
C ARG A 56 -2.67 8.86 3.89
N PHE A 57 -2.82 10.13 3.52
CA PHE A 57 -2.31 11.23 4.34
C PHE A 57 -2.99 11.27 5.72
N GLN A 58 -4.29 11.01 5.78
CA GLN A 58 -5.02 10.89 7.05
C GLN A 58 -4.51 9.70 7.86
N ALA A 59 -4.34 8.54 7.22
CA ALA A 59 -3.83 7.33 7.85
C ALA A 59 -2.46 7.49 8.52
N THR A 60 -1.65 8.45 8.07
CA THR A 60 -0.33 8.77 8.63
C THR A 60 -0.35 9.93 9.63
N GLY A 61 -1.53 10.52 9.89
CA GLY A 61 -1.68 11.69 10.76
C GLY A 61 -1.07 12.97 10.18
N VAL A 62 -0.72 12.98 8.89
CA VAL A 62 -0.12 14.13 8.21
C VAL A 62 -1.19 15.10 7.73
N TRP A 63 -2.33 14.60 7.25
CA TRP A 63 -3.47 15.46 6.90
C TRP A 63 -4.80 14.75 7.08
N PRO A 64 -5.70 15.23 7.96
CA PRO A 64 -5.49 16.31 8.92
C PRO A 64 -4.33 16.00 9.89
N MET A 65 -3.70 17.05 10.45
CA MET A 65 -2.62 16.93 11.44
C MET A 65 -3.17 16.43 12.78
N ASP A 66 -3.49 15.14 12.84
CA ASP A 66 -4.07 14.48 14.00
C ASP A 66 -3.30 13.19 14.31
N ALA A 67 -2.50 13.25 15.38
CA ALA A 67 -1.72 12.12 15.86
C ALA A 67 -2.59 10.98 16.42
N GLN A 68 -3.83 11.26 16.87
CA GLN A 68 -4.72 10.24 17.40
C GLN A 68 -5.03 9.18 16.35
N VAL A 69 -5.11 9.56 15.07
CA VAL A 69 -5.34 8.63 13.95
C VAL A 69 -4.27 7.54 13.88
N VAL A 70 -3.03 7.87 14.26
CA VAL A 70 -1.92 6.92 14.34
C VAL A 70 -1.96 6.16 15.67
N LEU A 71 -2.14 6.86 16.80
CA LEU A 71 -2.10 6.28 18.15
C LEU A 71 -3.20 5.21 18.38
N ILE A 72 -4.40 5.41 17.82
CA ILE A 72 -5.51 4.44 17.92
C ILE A 72 -5.11 3.06 17.36
N ARG A 73 -4.26 3.01 16.35
CA ARG A 73 -3.80 1.74 15.74
C ARG A 73 -2.97 0.91 16.73
N PHE A 74 -2.21 1.56 17.61
CA PHE A 74 -1.34 0.91 18.59
C PHE A 74 -2.06 0.62 19.92
N SER A 75 -3.09 1.39 20.26
CA SER A 75 -3.92 1.14 21.45
C SER A 75 -4.59 -0.24 21.40
N ASN A 76 -5.17 -0.61 20.25
CA ASN A 76 -5.82 -1.91 20.07
C ASN A 76 -4.84 -3.10 20.12
N TYR A 77 -3.59 -2.91 19.73
CA TYR A 77 -2.54 -3.92 19.82
C TYR A 77 -2.20 -4.23 21.28
N THR A 78 -2.07 -3.19 22.10
CA THR A 78 -1.76 -3.30 23.53
C THR A 78 -2.87 -4.03 24.30
N LEU A 79 -4.14 -3.79 23.95
CA LEU A 79 -5.28 -4.51 24.53
C LEU A 79 -5.31 -6.00 24.17
N ARG A 80 -4.96 -6.36 22.92
CA ARG A 80 -4.90 -7.76 22.46
C ARG A 80 -3.76 -8.53 23.10
N GLN A 81 -2.58 -7.92 23.21
CA GLN A 81 -1.42 -8.47 23.93
C GLN A 81 -1.75 -8.72 25.42
N GLY A 82 -2.38 -7.74 26.08
CA GLY A 82 -2.78 -7.87 27.49
C GLY A 82 -3.83 -8.95 27.75
N LYS A 83 -4.73 -9.24 26.79
CA LYS A 83 -5.68 -10.36 26.87
C LYS A 83 -4.98 -11.71 26.66
N ALA A 84 -4.06 -11.82 25.71
CA ALA A 84 -3.30 -13.04 25.44
C ALA A 84 -2.39 -13.45 26.62
N LEU A 85 -1.84 -12.48 27.35
CA LEU A 85 -1.03 -12.73 28.55
C LEU A 85 -1.86 -13.12 29.78
N LYS A 86 -3.16 -12.79 29.83
CA LYS A 86 -4.08 -13.16 30.93
C LYS A 86 -4.72 -14.55 30.77
N LEU A 87 -4.50 -15.22 29.64
CA LEU A 87 -5.04 -16.54 29.30
C LEU A 87 -4.00 -17.67 29.42
N ARG A 88 -2.82 -17.38 30.01
CA ARG A 88 -1.76 -18.33 30.32
C ARG A 88 -1.58 -18.49 31.81
#